data_AF-A0A7H4M2E4-F1
#
_entry.id   AF-A0A7H4M2E4-F1
#
_cell.length_a   1.000
_cell.length_b   1.000
_cell.length_c   1.000
_cell.angle_alpha   90.00
_cell.angle_beta   90.00
_cell.angle_gamma   90.00
#
_symmetry.space_group_name_H-M   'P 1'
#
loop_
_entity.id
_entity.type
_entity.pdbx_description
1 polymer ?
#
loop_
_entity_poly.entity_id
_entity_poly.type
_entity_poly.pdbx_seq_one_letter_code
_entity_poly.pdbx_strand_id
1 'polypeptide(L)'
;MEVQPQLVLLQKTLLYVEGVGRQLYPQLDLWKTAKPFLESWIKDQVGIPALVRAFKEKAPFWIERMPEIPELVYQSLQQSKQLQNSVDTIVRDIQVRHVRQGQSRYLFGIGAVLLLSGTLLFIHRPEWGMMPGWLMAAGVVTWLIGWRKTN
;
A
#
# COMPACT_ATOMS: atom_id res chain seq x y z
N MET A 1 -20.76 11.66 17.52
CA MET A 1 -20.19 12.80 16.79
C MET A 1 -19.66 13.77 17.84
N GLU A 2 -18.34 13.88 17.98
CA GLU A 2 -17.73 14.82 18.93
C GLU A 2 -17.69 16.21 18.30
N VAL A 3 -18.37 17.17 18.92
CA VAL A 3 -18.40 18.56 18.45
C VAL A 3 -17.19 19.28 19.08
N GLN A 4 -16.36 19.93 18.25
CA GLN A 4 -15.13 20.59 18.72
C GLN A 4 -15.43 21.65 19.80
N PRO A 5 -14.73 21.64 20.96
CA PRO A 5 -15.03 22.52 22.09
C PRO A 5 -14.89 24.03 21.80
N GLN A 6 -14.03 24.43 20.85
CA GLN A 6 -13.77 25.84 20.55
C GLN A 6 -14.98 26.54 19.93
N LEU A 7 -15.76 25.83 19.11
CA LEU A 7 -16.97 26.36 18.49
C LEU A 7 -18.07 26.59 19.52
N VAL A 8 -18.13 25.76 20.56
CA VAL A 8 -19.10 25.90 21.66
C VAL A 8 -18.79 27.15 22.50
N LEU A 9 -17.51 27.48 22.71
CA LEU A 9 -17.11 28.66 23.46
C LEU A 9 -17.46 29.95 22.72
N LEU A 10 -17.18 30.02 21.41
CA LEU A 10 -17.56 31.17 20.58
C LEU A 10 -19.07 31.41 20.61
N GLN A 11 -19.87 30.35 20.45
CA GLN A 11 -21.32 30.44 20.52
C GLN A 11 -21.80 30.94 21.89
N LYS A 12 -21.21 30.47 22.99
CA LYS A 12 -21.52 30.96 24.33
C LYS A 12 -21.16 32.43 24.51
N THR A 13 -20.04 32.89 23.95
CA THR A 13 -19.67 34.31 24.01
C THR A 13 -20.64 35.18 23.22
N LEU A 14 -21.03 34.75 22.02
CA LEU A 14 -21.98 35.49 21.18
C LEU A 14 -23.36 35.57 21.84
N LEU A 15 -23.84 34.46 22.41
CA LEU A 15 -25.11 34.39 23.13
C LEU A 15 -25.08 35.23 24.42
N TYR A 16 -23.96 35.23 25.15
CA TYR A 16 -23.79 36.05 26.34
C TYR A 16 -23.84 37.54 26.00
N VAL A 17 -23.15 37.97 24.94
CA VAL A 17 -23.17 39.36 24.47
C VAL A 17 -24.58 39.75 23.98
N GLU A 18 -25.32 38.85 23.32
CA GLU A 18 -26.73 39.09 22.95
C GLU A 18 -27.62 39.23 24.19
N GLY A 19 -27.43 38.37 25.19
CA GLY A 19 -28.17 38.41 26.45
C GLY A 19 -27.97 39.72 27.21
N VAL A 20 -26.71 40.17 27.35
CA VAL A 20 -26.39 41.47 27.96
C VAL A 20 -26.93 42.62 27.10
N GLY A 21 -26.78 42.55 25.78
CA GLY A 21 -27.29 43.56 24.86
C GLY A 21 -28.82 43.71 24.90
N ARG A 22 -29.57 42.60 25.06
CA ARG A 22 -31.04 42.61 25.20
C ARG A 22 -31.54 43.19 26.51
N GLN A 23 -30.73 43.16 27.57
CA GLN A 23 -31.07 43.85 28.82
C GLN A 23 -31.10 45.37 28.63
N LEU A 24 -30.24 45.92 27.77
CA LEU A 24 -30.24 47.35 27.43
C LEU A 24 -31.20 47.70 26.29
N TYR A 25 -31.28 46.85 25.27
CA TYR A 25 -32.15 47.04 24.10
C TYR A 25 -32.93 45.76 23.81
N PRO A 26 -34.18 45.62 24.31
CA PRO A 26 -34.95 44.37 24.24
C PRO A 26 -35.19 43.83 22.82
N GLN A 27 -35.10 44.68 21.81
CA GLN A 27 -35.32 44.35 20.40
C GLN A 27 -34.01 44.03 19.64
N LEU A 28 -32.86 44.01 20.32
CA LEU A 28 -31.56 43.76 19.69
C LEU A 28 -31.44 42.29 19.28
N ASP A 29 -31.03 42.09 18.02
CA ASP A 29 -30.65 40.81 17.44
C ASP A 29 -29.25 40.98 16.80
N LEU A 30 -28.22 40.46 17.48
CA LEU A 30 -26.84 40.57 17.04
C LEU A 30 -26.57 39.79 15.76
N TRP A 31 -27.26 38.65 15.55
CA TRP A 31 -27.09 37.85 14.34
C TRP A 31 -27.60 38.61 13.11
N LYS A 32 -28.81 39.19 13.21
CA LYS A 32 -29.39 40.00 12.14
C LYS A 32 -28.51 41.21 11.77
N THR A 33 -27.89 41.82 12.77
CA THR A 33 -27.03 42.99 12.58
C THR A 33 -25.65 42.64 12.03
N ALA A 34 -25.06 41.51 12.46
CA ALA A 34 -23.73 41.07 12.05
C ALA A 34 -23.69 40.36 10.69
N LYS A 35 -24.80 39.77 10.24
CA LYS A 35 -24.92 39.04 8.96
C LYS A 35 -24.30 39.78 7.75
N PRO A 36 -24.65 41.04 7.45
CA PRO A 36 -24.09 41.72 6.27
C PRO A 36 -22.57 41.89 6.33
N PHE A 37 -22.00 42.09 7.51
CA PHE A 37 -20.55 42.22 7.71
C PHE A 37 -19.83 40.88 7.54
N LEU A 38 -20.43 39.80 8.03
CA LEU A 38 -19.88 38.45 7.85
C LEU A 38 -19.92 38.05 6.38
N GLU A 39 -21.01 38.34 5.67
CA GLU A 39 -21.17 38.02 4.26
C GLU A 39 -20.16 38.76 3.38
N SER A 40 -19.94 40.06 3.62
CA SER A 40 -18.90 40.82 2.91
C SER A 40 -17.50 40.30 3.23
N TRP A 41 -17.20 40.04 4.50
CA TRP A 41 -15.90 39.52 4.91
C TRP A 41 -15.59 38.14 4.31
N ILE A 42 -16.55 37.21 4.32
CA ILE A 42 -16.39 35.89 3.69
C ILE A 42 -16.15 36.04 2.19
N LYS A 43 -16.92 36.91 1.53
CA LYS A 43 -16.75 37.19 0.09
C LYS A 43 -15.36 37.75 -0.23
N ASP A 44 -14.83 38.59 0.64
CA ASP A 44 -13.52 39.22 0.45
C ASP A 44 -12.35 38.27 0.78
N GLN A 45 -12.53 37.35 1.73
CA GLN A 45 -11.47 36.45 2.20
C GLN A 45 -11.44 35.11 1.45
N VAL A 46 -12.61 34.55 1.11
CA VAL A 46 -12.78 33.21 0.53
C VAL A 46 -13.25 33.29 -0.94
N GLY A 47 -13.58 34.48 -1.44
CA GLY A 47 -14.09 34.64 -2.79
C GLY A 47 -13.05 34.40 -3.88
N ILE A 48 -13.55 34.14 -5.09
CA ILE A 48 -12.76 34.09 -6.33
C ILE A 48 -11.82 35.30 -6.49
N PRO A 49 -12.22 36.56 -6.16
CA PRO A 49 -11.30 37.70 -6.24
C PRO A 49 -10.09 37.57 -5.31
N ALA A 50 -10.27 37.00 -4.11
CA ALA A 50 -9.20 36.77 -3.15
C ALA A 50 -8.19 35.74 -3.69
N LEU A 51 -8.70 34.66 -4.30
CA LEU A 51 -7.88 33.65 -4.97
C LEU A 51 -7.10 34.24 -6.14
N VAL A 52 -7.75 35.05 -6.99
CA VAL A 52 -7.08 35.72 -8.13
C VAL A 52 -6.02 36.70 -7.63
N ARG A 53 -6.29 37.45 -6.56
CA ARG A 53 -5.33 38.37 -5.96
C ARG A 53 -4.13 37.62 -5.37
N ALA A 54 -4.38 36.56 -4.60
CA ALA A 54 -3.33 35.71 -4.02
C ALA A 54 -2.48 35.03 -5.11
N PHE A 55 -3.13 34.59 -6.19
CA PHE A 55 -2.42 34.04 -7.34
C PHE A 55 -1.59 35.10 -8.06
N LYS A 56 -2.14 36.30 -8.31
CA LYS A 56 -1.42 37.41 -8.95
C LYS A 56 -0.22 37.88 -8.12
N GLU A 57 -0.36 37.91 -6.80
CA GLU A 57 0.70 38.29 -5.88
C GLU A 57 1.84 37.25 -5.86
N LYS A 58 1.51 35.97 -5.98
CA LYS A 58 2.50 34.88 -6.06
C LYS A 58 2.99 34.58 -7.48
N ALA A 59 2.27 35.02 -8.51
CA ALA A 59 2.58 34.76 -9.92
C ALA A 59 4.03 35.07 -10.32
N PRO A 60 4.64 36.23 -9.96
CA PRO A 60 6.04 36.50 -10.32
C PRO A 60 7.01 35.44 -9.78
N PHE A 61 6.82 34.99 -8.54
CA PHE A 61 7.62 33.91 -7.95
C PHE A 61 7.43 32.57 -8.66
N TRP A 62 6.20 32.26 -9.08
CA TRP A 62 5.92 31.03 -9.83
C TRP A 62 6.56 31.05 -11.22
N ILE A 63 6.63 32.20 -11.88
CA ILE A 63 7.27 32.37 -13.19
C ILE A 63 8.77 32.09 -13.10
N GLU A 64 9.44 32.55 -12.05
CA GLU A 64 10.86 32.27 -11.80
C GLU A 64 11.14 30.78 -11.59
N ARG A 65 10.19 30.04 -10.98
CA ARG A 65 10.32 28.59 -10.70
C ARG A 65 9.77 27.67 -11.79
N MET A 66 9.01 28.22 -12.73
CA MET A 66 8.38 27.47 -13.83
C MET A 66 9.38 26.64 -14.67
N PRO A 67 10.62 27.10 -14.95
CA PRO A 67 11.59 26.32 -15.74
C PRO A 67 12.00 24.99 -15.10
N GLU A 68 11.91 24.84 -13.78
CA GLU A 68 12.30 23.62 -13.05
C GLU A 68 11.21 22.54 -13.07
N ILE A 69 9.94 22.92 -13.27
CA ILE A 69 8.78 22.01 -13.28
C ILE A 69 8.86 20.92 -14.37
N PRO A 70 9.12 21.23 -15.66
CA PRO A 70 9.10 20.20 -16.71
C PRO A 70 10.17 19.14 -16.48
N GLU A 71 11.34 19.53 -15.97
CA GLU A 71 12.42 18.60 -15.64
C GLU A 71 12.01 17.66 -14.49
N LEU A 72 11.41 18.19 -13.41
CA LEU A 72 10.90 17.38 -12.30
C LEU A 72 9.80 16.40 -12.72
N VAL A 73 8.89 16.83 -13.60
CA VAL A 73 7.83 15.98 -14.16
C VAL A 73 8.44 14.89 -15.04
N TYR A 74 9.38 15.24 -15.90
CA TYR A 74 10.06 14.28 -16.79
C TYR A 74 10.84 13.22 -15.98
N GLN A 75 11.61 13.66 -14.98
CA GLN A 75 12.34 12.77 -14.07
C GLN A 75 11.40 11.84 -13.30
N SER A 76 10.27 12.36 -12.78
CA SER A 76 9.27 11.54 -12.07
C SER A 76 8.64 10.48 -12.99
N LEU A 77 8.28 10.86 -14.23
CA LEU A 77 7.74 9.94 -15.23
C LEU A 77 8.77 8.88 -15.64
N GLN A 78 10.04 9.25 -15.76
CA GLN A 78 11.11 8.33 -16.12
C GLN A 78 11.46 7.37 -14.97
N GLN A 79 11.47 7.86 -13.73
CA GLN A 79 11.65 7.04 -12.53
C GLN A 79 10.50 6.03 -12.37
N SER A 80 9.26 6.44 -12.63
CA SER A 80 8.10 5.54 -12.65
C SER A 80 8.30 4.39 -13.65
N LYS A 81 8.81 4.69 -14.85
CA LYS A 81 9.11 3.69 -15.89
C LYS A 81 10.24 2.73 -15.47
N GLN A 82 11.27 3.23 -14.79
CA GLN A 82 12.37 2.39 -14.27
C GLN A 82 11.90 1.45 -13.14
N LEU A 83 11.04 1.94 -12.25
CA LEU A 83 10.43 1.14 -11.19
C LEU A 83 9.57 0.02 -11.79
N GLN A 84 8.77 0.32 -12.81
CA GLN A 84 7.94 -0.68 -13.50
C GLN A 84 8.78 -1.82 -14.09
N ASN A 85 9.89 -1.50 -14.76
CA ASN A 85 10.79 -2.51 -15.31
C ASN A 85 11.42 -3.40 -14.22
N SER A 86 11.76 -2.82 -13.07
CA SER A 86 12.34 -3.57 -11.95
C SER A 86 11.32 -4.49 -11.29
N VAL A 87 10.05 -4.08 -11.24
CA VAL A 87 8.96 -4.93 -10.75
C VAL A 87 8.71 -6.09 -11.71
N ASP A 88 8.69 -5.86 -13.02
CA ASP A 88 8.47 -6.92 -14.01
C ASP A 88 9.56 -7.99 -14.00
N THR A 89 10.83 -7.62 -13.80
CA THR A 89 11.92 -8.60 -13.66
C THR A 89 11.78 -9.44 -12.39
N ILE A 90 11.42 -8.80 -11.26
CA ILE A 90 11.18 -9.50 -9.99
C ILE A 90 10.00 -10.47 -10.11
N VAL A 91 8.89 -10.04 -10.70
CA VAL A 91 7.71 -10.89 -10.91
C VAL A 91 8.05 -12.09 -11.80
N ARG A 92 8.79 -11.88 -12.89
CA ARG A 92 9.23 -12.96 -13.78
C ARG A 92 10.14 -13.96 -13.06
N ASP A 93 11.07 -13.49 -12.22
CA ASP A 93 11.95 -14.35 -11.41
C ASP A 93 11.19 -15.18 -10.36
N ILE A 94 10.16 -14.60 -9.73
CA ILE A 94 9.30 -15.31 -8.79
C ILE A 94 8.53 -16.41 -9.51
N GLN A 95 8.03 -16.12 -10.72
CA GLN A 95 7.24 -17.05 -11.51
C GLN A 95 8.07 -18.23 -12.04
N VAL A 96 9.30 -17.97 -12.52
CA VAL A 96 10.24 -19.02 -12.95
C VAL A 96 10.66 -19.92 -11.79
N ARG A 97 10.87 -19.35 -10.59
CA ARG A 97 11.21 -20.13 -9.40
C ARG A 97 10.07 -21.01 -8.90
N HIS A 98 8.81 -20.58 -9.02
CA HIS A 98 7.66 -21.41 -8.62
C HIS A 98 7.52 -22.68 -9.47
N VAL A 99 7.72 -22.59 -10.78
CA VAL A 99 7.62 -23.76 -11.69
C VAL A 99 8.77 -24.76 -11.46
N ARG A 100 9.99 -24.27 -11.18
CA ARG A 100 11.14 -25.14 -10.90
C ARG A 100 11.18 -25.73 -9.49
N GLN A 101 10.76 -24.99 -8.46
CA GLN A 101 10.78 -25.50 -7.07
C GLN A 101 9.71 -26.55 -6.78
N GLY A 102 8.57 -26.50 -7.47
CA GLY A 102 7.51 -27.52 -7.31
C GLY A 102 7.99 -28.91 -7.73
N GLN A 103 8.67 -29.03 -8.88
CA GLN A 103 9.10 -30.33 -9.43
C GLN A 103 10.15 -31.06 -8.59
N SER A 104 11.06 -30.36 -7.91
CA SER A 104 12.09 -31.00 -7.07
C SER A 104 11.49 -31.66 -5.82
N ARG A 105 10.48 -31.02 -5.19
CA ARG A 105 9.85 -31.54 -3.96
C ARG A 105 9.02 -32.81 -4.20
N TYR A 106 8.34 -32.94 -5.34
CA TYR A 106 7.60 -34.16 -5.69
C TYR A 106 8.52 -35.38 -5.90
N LEU A 107 9.71 -35.17 -6.47
CA LEU A 107 10.68 -36.25 -6.69
C LEU A 107 11.27 -36.78 -5.38
N PHE A 108 11.50 -35.92 -4.37
CA PHE A 108 11.93 -36.37 -3.03
C PHE A 108 10.85 -37.19 -2.32
N GLY A 109 9.58 -36.77 -2.41
CA GLY A 109 8.46 -37.51 -1.82
C GLY A 109 8.32 -38.92 -2.40
N ILE A 110 8.42 -39.06 -3.73
CA ILE A 110 8.32 -40.36 -4.42
C ILE A 110 9.50 -41.27 -4.04
N GLY A 111 10.73 -40.74 -3.97
CA GLY A 111 11.91 -41.50 -3.58
C GLY A 111 11.85 -42.03 -2.14
N ALA A 112 11.39 -41.22 -1.19
CA ALA A 112 11.23 -41.63 0.21
C ALA A 112 10.17 -42.73 0.38
N VAL A 113 9.04 -42.63 -0.34
CA VAL A 113 7.98 -43.65 -0.32
C VAL A 113 8.47 -44.96 -0.93
N LEU A 114 9.24 -44.92 -2.03
CA LEU A 114 9.82 -46.13 -2.63
C LEU A 114 10.83 -46.82 -1.71
N LEU A 115 11.70 -46.06 -1.03
CA LEU A 115 12.69 -46.62 -0.09
C LEU A 115 12.02 -47.27 1.13
N LEU A 116 11.00 -46.61 1.69
CA LEU A 116 10.22 -47.17 2.80
C LEU A 116 9.46 -48.42 2.37
N SER A 117 8.85 -48.42 1.18
CA SER A 117 8.15 -49.58 0.62
C SER A 117 9.09 -50.77 0.36
N GLY A 118 10.28 -50.52 -0.20
CA GLY A 118 11.30 -51.54 -0.41
C GLY A 118 11.84 -52.16 0.88
N THR A 119 12.01 -51.34 1.92
CA THR A 119 12.47 -51.80 3.25
C THR A 119 11.42 -52.65 3.95
N LEU A 120 10.14 -52.28 3.86
CA LEU A 120 9.02 -53.03 4.43
C LEU A 120 8.83 -54.40 3.77
N LEU A 121 8.98 -54.48 2.44
CA LEU A 121 8.91 -55.75 1.69
C LEU A 121 10.04 -56.71 2.08
N PHE A 122 11.26 -56.19 2.29
CA PHE A 122 12.40 -56.98 2.73
C PHE A 122 12.18 -57.62 4.11
N ILE A 123 11.48 -56.92 4.99
CA ILE A 123 11.18 -57.39 6.34
C ILE A 123 10.06 -58.43 6.38
N HIS A 124 9.11 -58.39 5.43
CA HIS A 124 7.89 -59.21 5.50
C HIS A 124 7.95 -60.51 4.68
N ARG A 125 8.84 -60.64 3.68
CA ARG A 125 8.94 -61.84 2.82
C ARG A 125 10.41 -62.15 2.46
N PRO A 126 11.19 -62.82 3.33
CA PRO A 126 12.63 -63.05 3.14
C PRO A 126 13.00 -64.23 2.22
N GLU A 127 12.04 -64.86 1.54
CA GLU A 127 12.23 -66.19 0.94
C GLU A 127 12.53 -66.18 -0.57
N TRP A 128 12.63 -65.00 -1.19
CA TRP A 128 12.94 -64.82 -2.63
C TRP A 128 14.33 -64.21 -2.87
N GLY A 129 15.38 -64.93 -2.44
CA GLY A 129 16.75 -64.84 -2.96
C GLY A 129 17.30 -63.46 -3.34
N MET A 130 18.03 -63.40 -4.47
CA MET A 130 18.96 -62.32 -4.89
C MET A 130 18.28 -61.15 -5.66
N MET A 131 16.95 -61.02 -5.57
CA MET A 131 16.17 -59.95 -6.22
C MET A 131 15.99 -58.64 -5.41
N PRO A 132 15.97 -58.62 -4.06
CA PRO A 132 15.77 -57.38 -3.29
C PRO A 132 16.96 -56.41 -3.37
N GLY A 133 18.18 -56.93 -3.57
CA GLY A 133 19.40 -56.12 -3.64
C GLY A 133 19.40 -55.15 -4.84
N TRP A 134 18.88 -55.59 -5.99
CA TRP A 134 18.74 -54.74 -7.19
C TRP A 134 17.70 -53.63 -7.00
N LEU A 135 16.63 -53.88 -6.24
CA LEU A 135 15.62 -52.86 -5.91
C LEU A 135 16.16 -51.79 -4.95
N MET A 136 16.97 -52.19 -3.97
CA MET A 136 17.66 -51.25 -3.08
C MET A 136 18.69 -50.39 -3.84
N ALA A 137 19.47 -51.01 -4.74
CA ALA A 137 20.40 -50.28 -5.60
C ALA A 137 19.68 -49.29 -6.54
N ALA A 138 18.53 -49.68 -7.11
CA ALA A 138 17.70 -48.79 -7.92
C ALA A 138 17.10 -47.62 -7.11
N GLY A 139 16.73 -47.85 -5.85
CA GLY A 139 16.30 -46.81 -4.92
C GLY A 139 17.39 -45.79 -4.60
N VAL A 140 18.63 -46.25 -4.39
CA VAL A 140 19.79 -45.36 -4.14
C VAL A 140 20.16 -44.55 -5.38
N VAL A 141 20.10 -45.16 -6.57
CA VAL A 141 20.39 -44.46 -7.84
C VAL A 141 19.34 -43.38 -8.13
N THR A 142 18.06 -43.67 -7.93
CA THR A 142 16.98 -42.67 -8.12
C THR A 142 17.08 -41.53 -7.10
N TRP A 143 17.49 -41.82 -5.86
CA TRP A 143 17.76 -40.79 -4.85
C TRP A 143 18.95 -39.89 -5.21
N LEU A 144 20.05 -40.46 -5.69
CA LEU A 144 21.24 -39.72 -6.15
C LEU A 144 20.95 -38.84 -7.37
N ILE A 145 20.15 -39.32 -8.32
CA ILE A 145 19.71 -38.53 -9.49
C ILE A 145 18.83 -37.36 -9.04
N GLY A 146 17.96 -37.55 -8.05
CA GLY A 146 17.15 -36.49 -7.44
C GLY A 146 17.99 -35.41 -6.74
N TRP A 147 19.06 -35.82 -6.05
CA TRP A 147 20.00 -34.92 -5.39
C TRP A 147 20.75 -34.04 -6.41
N ARG A 148 21.25 -34.63 -7.50
CA ARG A 148 22.04 -33.92 -8.52
C ARG A 148 21.24 -32.94 -9.38
N LYS A 149 19.92 -33.04 -9.41
CA LYS A 149 19.03 -32.14 -10.15
C LYS A 149 18.54 -30.96 -9.27
N THR A 150 18.80 -31.03 -7.97
CA THR A 150 18.37 -30.04 -6.97
C THR A 150 19.49 -29.04 -6.61
N ASN A 151 20.76 -29.46 -6.70
CA ASN A 151 21.94 -28.57 -6.71
C ASN A 151 22.18 -28.00 -8.10
#